data_AF-A0A2J8TNV1-F1
#
_entry.id   AF-A0A2J8TNV1-F1
#
_cell.length_a   1.000
_cell.length_b   1.000
_cell.length_c   1.000
_cell.angle_alpha   90.00
_cell.angle_beta   90.00
_cell.angle_gamma   90.00
#
_symmetry.space_group_name_H-M   'P 1'
#
loop_
_entity.id
_entity.type
_entity.pdbx_description
1 polymer ?
#
loop_
_entity_poly.entity_id
_entity_poly.type
_entity_poly.pdbx_seq_one_letter_code
_entity_poly.pdbx_strand_id
1 'polypeptide(L)'
;MAMDEYLWMVILGFIIAFILAFSVGANDVANSFGTAVGSGVVTLRQACILASIFETTGSVLLGAKVGETIRKGIIDVNLYNETVETLMAGEVSAMVGSAVWQLIASFLRLPISGTHCIVGSTIGFSLVAIGTKGVQWMELVKIVASWFISPLLSGFMSGLLFVLIRIFILKKEDPVPNGLRALPVFYAATIAINVFSIMYTGAP
;
A
#
# COMPACT_ATOMS: atom_id res chain seq x y z
N MET A 1 -19.84 26.21 -15.38
CA MET A 1 -18.78 27.05 -15.99
C MET A 1 -17.40 26.69 -15.45
N ALA A 2 -17.14 26.66 -14.14
CA ALA A 2 -15.84 26.20 -13.63
C ALA A 2 -15.59 24.68 -13.80
N MET A 3 -16.63 23.84 -13.73
CA MET A 3 -16.48 22.38 -13.84
C MET A 3 -16.04 21.92 -15.24
N ASP A 4 -16.44 22.64 -16.29
CA ASP A 4 -16.09 22.29 -17.69
C ASP A 4 -14.62 22.59 -18.00
N GLU A 5 -14.03 23.60 -17.35
CA GLU A 5 -12.65 24.03 -17.58
C GLU A 5 -11.62 23.05 -17.00
N TYR A 6 -11.96 22.35 -15.91
CA TYR A 6 -11.07 21.39 -15.24
C TYR A 6 -11.43 19.93 -15.49
N LEU A 7 -12.51 19.64 -16.23
CA LEU A 7 -12.96 18.28 -16.50
C LEU A 7 -11.87 17.43 -17.18
N TRP A 8 -11.07 18.03 -18.06
CA TRP A 8 -9.97 17.32 -18.72
C TRP A 8 -8.89 16.86 -17.73
N MET A 9 -8.58 17.64 -16.68
CA MET A 9 -7.63 17.24 -15.64
C MET A 9 -8.17 16.07 -14.83
N VAL A 10 -9.47 16.05 -14.57
CA VAL A 10 -10.12 14.94 -13.86
C VAL A 10 -10.06 13.67 -14.71
N ILE A 11 -10.42 13.75 -16.00
CA ILE A 11 -10.34 12.61 -16.93
C ILE A 11 -8.90 12.10 -17.03
N LEU A 12 -7.93 12.99 -17.22
CA LEU A 12 -6.52 12.63 -17.25
C LEU A 12 -6.08 12.01 -15.92
N GLY A 13 -6.48 12.60 -14.80
CA GLY A 13 -6.20 12.09 -13.46
C GLY A 13 -6.71 10.68 -13.25
N PHE A 14 -7.91 10.34 -13.71
CA PHE A 14 -8.44 8.98 -13.67
C PHE A 14 -7.61 8.00 -14.51
N ILE A 15 -7.21 8.40 -15.72
CA ILE A 15 -6.36 7.57 -16.58
C ILE A 15 -5.01 7.31 -15.90
N ILE A 16 -4.38 8.34 -15.35
CA ILE A 16 -3.10 8.21 -14.64
C ILE A 16 -3.27 7.39 -13.36
N ALA A 17 -4.35 7.58 -12.59
CA ALA A 17 -4.63 6.79 -11.40
C ALA A 17 -4.78 5.31 -11.73
N PHE A 18 -5.40 4.97 -12.86
CA PHE A 18 -5.49 3.59 -13.34
C PHE A 18 -4.11 3.01 -13.67
N ILE A 19 -3.26 3.79 -14.35
CA ILE A 19 -1.87 3.38 -14.66
C ILE A 19 -1.07 3.20 -13.37
N LEU A 20 -1.19 4.12 -12.42
CA LEU A 20 -0.54 4.03 -11.11
C LEU A 20 -1.00 2.77 -10.36
N ALA A 21 -2.30 2.50 -10.31
CA ALA A 21 -2.86 1.31 -9.67
C ALA A 21 -2.36 0.01 -10.32
N PHE A 22 -2.28 -0.03 -11.65
CA PHE A 22 -1.67 -1.14 -12.39
C PHE A 22 -0.19 -1.33 -12.00
N SER A 23 0.56 -0.23 -11.91
CA SER A 23 2.00 -0.24 -11.56
C SER A 23 2.24 -0.75 -10.15
N VAL A 24 1.41 -0.32 -9.19
CA VAL A 24 1.42 -0.80 -7.80
C VAL A 24 1.14 -2.30 -7.78
N GLY A 25 0.09 -2.77 -8.47
CA GLY A 25 -0.23 -4.20 -8.53
C GLY A 25 0.89 -5.04 -9.15
N ALA A 26 1.55 -4.54 -10.20
CA ALA A 26 2.65 -5.23 -10.86
C ALA A 26 3.89 -5.40 -9.95
N ASN A 27 4.18 -4.41 -9.11
CA ASN A 27 5.30 -4.43 -8.17
C ASN A 27 4.97 -5.26 -6.90
N ASP A 28 3.75 -5.12 -6.36
CA ASP A 28 3.45 -5.58 -5.00
C ASP A 28 2.88 -7.01 -4.94
N VAL A 29 2.38 -7.58 -6.05
CA VAL A 29 1.87 -8.97 -6.08
C VAL A 29 2.90 -9.98 -5.57
N ALA A 30 4.19 -9.73 -5.84
CA ALA A 30 5.27 -10.60 -5.39
C ALA A 30 5.40 -10.64 -3.86
N ASN A 31 4.99 -9.57 -3.15
CA ASN A 31 5.07 -9.49 -1.70
C ASN A 31 4.05 -10.43 -1.02
N SER A 32 2.84 -10.53 -1.58
CA SER A 32 1.75 -11.36 -1.03
C SER A 32 1.84 -12.82 -1.49
N PHE A 33 2.19 -13.08 -2.75
CA PHE A 33 2.12 -14.42 -3.35
C PHE A 33 3.49 -15.05 -3.65
N GLY A 34 4.60 -14.34 -3.45
CA GLY A 34 5.95 -14.85 -3.77
C GLY A 34 6.30 -16.15 -3.06
N THR A 35 5.93 -16.29 -1.78
CA THR A 35 6.17 -17.52 -0.99
C THR A 35 5.24 -18.67 -1.40
N ALA A 36 3.98 -18.39 -1.69
CA ALA A 36 2.99 -19.39 -2.11
C ALA A 36 3.31 -19.97 -3.51
N VAL A 37 3.74 -19.11 -4.44
CA VAL A 37 4.19 -19.53 -5.77
C VAL A 37 5.55 -20.23 -5.68
N GLY A 38 6.50 -19.67 -4.92
CA GLY A 38 7.84 -20.23 -4.75
C GLY A 38 7.87 -21.60 -4.06
N SER A 39 6.89 -21.90 -3.20
CA SER A 39 6.72 -23.22 -2.58
C SER A 39 5.95 -24.23 -3.45
N GLY A 40 5.42 -23.81 -4.60
CA GLY A 40 4.65 -24.67 -5.50
C GLY A 40 3.22 -24.97 -5.03
N VAL A 41 2.74 -24.32 -3.97
CA VAL A 41 1.36 -24.50 -3.46
C VAL A 41 0.35 -23.90 -4.42
N VAL A 42 0.70 -22.80 -5.09
CA VAL A 42 -0.18 -22.06 -6.01
C VAL A 42 0.57 -21.77 -7.32
N THR A 43 -0.09 -21.94 -8.46
CA THR A 43 0.49 -21.54 -9.76
C THR A 43 0.47 -20.02 -9.95
N LEU A 44 1.34 -19.50 -10.82
CA LEU A 44 1.36 -18.05 -11.12
C LEU A 44 -0.01 -17.53 -11.57
N ARG A 45 -0.73 -18.29 -12.41
CA ARG A 45 -2.07 -17.90 -12.89
C ARG A 45 -3.09 -17.82 -11.75
N GLN A 46 -3.08 -18.78 -10.83
CA GLN A 46 -3.95 -18.76 -9.65
C GLN A 46 -3.60 -17.59 -8.73
N ALA A 47 -2.31 -17.32 -8.50
CA ALA A 47 -1.85 -16.19 -7.71
C ALA A 47 -2.35 -14.85 -8.28
N CYS A 48 -2.27 -14.64 -9.61
CA CYS A 48 -2.79 -13.42 -10.24
C CYS A 48 -4.31 -13.25 -10.05
N ILE A 49 -5.09 -14.34 -10.17
CA ILE A 49 -6.55 -14.29 -9.97
C ILE A 49 -6.88 -13.96 -8.51
N LEU A 50 -6.24 -14.64 -7.56
CA LEU A 50 -6.45 -14.41 -6.13
C LEU A 50 -6.02 -12.99 -5.73
N ALA A 51 -4.85 -12.53 -6.18
CA ALA A 51 -4.39 -11.17 -5.93
C ALA A 51 -5.38 -10.14 -6.46
N SER A 52 -5.87 -10.31 -7.69
CA SER A 52 -6.83 -9.36 -8.28
C SER A 52 -8.11 -9.23 -7.43
N ILE A 53 -8.61 -10.34 -6.87
CA ILE A 53 -9.80 -10.34 -6.01
C ILE A 53 -9.49 -9.71 -4.65
N PHE A 54 -8.45 -10.21 -3.95
CA PHE A 54 -8.18 -9.84 -2.57
C PHE A 54 -7.53 -8.47 -2.41
N GLU A 55 -6.64 -8.05 -3.32
CA GLU A 55 -6.07 -6.69 -3.31
C GLU A 55 -7.15 -5.65 -3.61
N THR A 56 -8.02 -5.90 -4.59
CA THR A 56 -9.16 -5.01 -4.89
C THR A 56 -10.11 -4.92 -3.71
N THR A 57 -10.46 -6.07 -3.11
CA THR A 57 -11.35 -6.12 -1.93
C THR A 57 -10.72 -5.38 -0.74
N GLY A 58 -9.43 -5.60 -0.48
CA GLY A 58 -8.69 -4.91 0.57
C GLY A 58 -8.62 -3.40 0.34
N SER A 59 -8.37 -2.97 -0.89
CA SER A 59 -8.35 -1.55 -1.28
C SER A 59 -9.70 -0.87 -1.01
N VAL A 60 -10.81 -1.52 -1.36
CA VAL A 60 -12.16 -0.99 -1.10
C VAL A 60 -12.49 -0.94 0.39
N LEU A 61 -12.14 -2.00 1.15
CA LEU A 61 -12.54 -2.11 2.55
C LEU A 61 -11.66 -1.31 3.53
N LEU A 62 -10.36 -1.17 3.25
CA LEU A 62 -9.38 -0.59 4.18
C LEU A 62 -8.59 0.59 3.59
N GLY A 63 -8.65 0.82 2.28
CA GLY A 63 -7.77 1.78 1.60
C GLY A 63 -8.05 3.26 1.89
N ALA A 64 -9.28 3.60 2.33
CA ALA A 64 -9.72 4.98 2.50
C ALA A 64 -8.79 5.79 3.44
N LYS A 65 -8.43 5.24 4.59
CA LYS A 65 -7.65 5.93 5.61
C LYS A 65 -6.23 6.28 5.16
N VAL A 66 -5.58 5.36 4.44
CA VAL A 66 -4.24 5.61 3.87
C VAL A 66 -4.35 6.66 2.76
N GLY A 67 -5.39 6.57 1.91
CA GLY A 67 -5.67 7.59 0.90
C GLY A 67 -5.86 8.99 1.50
N GLU A 68 -6.54 9.11 2.64
CA GLU A 68 -6.68 10.38 3.35
C GLU A 68 -5.35 10.94 3.86
N THR A 69 -4.48 10.08 4.40
CA THR A 69 -3.13 10.48 4.81
C THR A 69 -2.31 11.00 3.64
N ILE A 70 -2.38 10.35 2.47
CA ILE A 70 -1.70 10.87 1.26
C ILE A 70 -2.29 12.23 0.85
N ARG A 71 -3.63 12.35 0.83
CA ARG A 71 -4.34 13.56 0.39
C ARG A 71 -4.11 14.79 1.27
N LYS A 72 -4.08 14.62 2.59
CA LYS A 72 -4.11 15.73 3.57
C LYS A 72 -3.03 15.68 4.64
N GLY A 73 -2.36 14.55 4.81
CA GLY A 73 -1.34 14.37 5.85
C GLY A 73 0.05 14.81 5.42
N ILE A 74 0.34 14.86 4.12
CA ILE A 74 1.67 15.21 3.61
C ILE A 74 1.81 16.71 3.34
N ILE A 75 0.74 17.33 2.84
CA ILE A 75 0.71 18.72 2.40
C ILE A 75 -0.42 19.48 3.09
N ASP A 76 -0.23 20.79 3.31
CA ASP A 76 -1.28 21.66 3.83
C ASP A 76 -2.18 22.15 2.68
N VAL A 77 -3.31 21.48 2.51
CA VAL A 77 -4.29 21.76 1.46
C VAL A 77 -4.88 23.17 1.58
N ASN A 78 -4.91 23.77 2.79
CA ASN A 78 -5.52 25.10 2.97
C ASN A 78 -4.72 26.21 2.28
N LEU A 79 -3.41 26.00 2.09
CA LEU A 79 -2.54 26.93 1.36
C LEU A 79 -2.86 27.00 -0.13
N TYR A 80 -3.69 26.07 -0.64
CA TYR A 80 -4.12 26.00 -2.04
C TYR A 80 -5.58 26.46 -2.23
N ASN A 81 -6.24 27.02 -1.22
CA ASN A 81 -7.65 27.44 -1.33
C ASN A 81 -7.87 28.50 -2.42
N GLU A 82 -6.87 29.35 -2.68
CA GLU A 82 -6.91 30.37 -3.73
C GLU A 82 -6.32 29.87 -5.06
N THR A 83 -5.73 28.67 -5.09
CA THR A 83 -5.00 28.08 -6.23
C THR A 83 -5.35 26.59 -6.41
N VAL A 84 -6.64 26.28 -6.41
CA VAL A 84 -7.17 24.91 -6.44
C VAL A 84 -6.71 24.16 -7.70
N GLU A 85 -6.62 24.86 -8.82
CA GLU A 85 -6.09 24.34 -10.08
C GLU A 85 -4.63 23.90 -9.98
N THR A 86 -3.82 24.61 -9.17
CA THR A 86 -2.43 24.25 -8.92
C THR A 86 -2.34 22.97 -8.10
N LEU A 87 -3.22 22.80 -7.10
CA LEU A 87 -3.30 21.56 -6.34
C LEU A 87 -3.72 20.38 -7.22
N MET A 88 -4.73 20.55 -8.07
CA MET A 88 -5.18 19.51 -9.01
C MET A 88 -4.05 19.08 -9.96
N ALA A 89 -3.35 20.05 -10.56
CA ALA A 89 -2.20 19.77 -11.42
C ALA A 89 -1.04 19.11 -10.65
N GLY A 90 -0.82 19.52 -9.40
CA GLY A 90 0.17 18.95 -8.49
C GLY A 90 -0.09 17.47 -8.19
N GLU A 91 -1.32 17.11 -7.85
CA GLU A 91 -1.71 15.71 -7.58
C GLU A 91 -1.62 14.84 -8.83
N VAL A 92 -2.04 15.35 -10.00
CA VAL A 92 -1.85 14.63 -11.27
C VAL A 92 -0.35 14.43 -11.54
N SER A 93 0.47 15.45 -11.33
CA SER A 93 1.93 15.37 -11.50
C SER A 93 2.55 14.37 -10.52
N ALA A 94 2.08 14.32 -9.28
CA ALA A 94 2.53 13.37 -8.27
C ALA A 94 2.21 11.92 -8.67
N MET A 95 0.99 11.69 -9.16
CA MET A 95 0.59 10.38 -9.66
C MET A 95 1.40 9.96 -10.89
N VAL A 96 1.67 10.89 -11.83
CA VAL A 96 2.53 10.62 -13.00
C VAL A 96 3.95 10.25 -12.57
N GLY A 97 4.57 11.07 -11.71
CA GLY A 97 5.93 10.82 -11.23
C GLY A 97 6.06 9.47 -10.52
N SER A 98 5.09 9.17 -9.65
CA SER A 98 5.01 7.89 -8.94
C SER A 98 4.80 6.71 -9.90
N ALA A 99 3.89 6.83 -10.87
CA ALA A 99 3.59 5.78 -11.82
C ALA A 99 4.78 5.47 -12.74
N VAL A 100 5.42 6.51 -13.29
CA VAL A 100 6.59 6.35 -14.17
C VAL A 100 7.71 5.62 -13.44
N TRP A 101 8.05 6.05 -12.23
CA TRP A 101 9.11 5.39 -11.47
C TRP A 101 8.76 3.94 -11.11
N GLN A 102 7.52 3.67 -10.71
CA GLN A 102 7.07 2.31 -10.40
C GLN A 102 7.07 1.38 -11.62
N LEU A 103 6.67 1.87 -12.80
CA LEU A 103 6.74 1.10 -14.05
C LEU A 103 8.19 0.80 -14.43
N ILE A 104 9.08 1.79 -14.33
CA ILE A 104 10.51 1.60 -14.62
C ILE A 104 11.11 0.56 -13.66
N ALA A 105 10.86 0.68 -12.36
CA ALA A 105 11.37 -0.27 -11.37
C ALA A 105 10.81 -1.69 -11.61
N SER A 106 9.51 -1.81 -11.89
CA SER A 106 8.87 -3.09 -12.22
C SER A 106 9.47 -3.71 -13.47
N PHE A 107 9.71 -2.92 -14.51
CA PHE A 107 10.38 -3.36 -15.74
C PHE A 107 11.81 -3.84 -15.49
N LEU A 108 12.54 -3.13 -14.62
CA LEU A 108 13.88 -3.50 -14.16
C LEU A 108 13.87 -4.64 -13.12
N ARG A 109 12.70 -5.14 -12.71
CA ARG A 109 12.51 -6.19 -11.69
C ARG A 109 13.09 -5.81 -10.33
N LEU A 110 13.08 -4.52 -10.00
CA LEU A 110 13.54 -3.99 -8.72
C LEU A 110 12.35 -3.91 -7.77
N PRO A 111 12.38 -4.62 -6.62
CA PRO A 111 11.35 -4.45 -5.60
C PRO A 111 11.53 -3.08 -4.95
N ILE A 112 10.55 -2.20 -5.14
CA ILE A 112 10.53 -0.87 -4.53
C ILE A 112 9.27 -0.66 -3.69
N SER A 113 9.19 0.46 -2.97
CA SER A 113 8.01 0.85 -2.19
C SER A 113 7.19 1.89 -2.94
N GLY A 114 5.99 1.53 -3.39
CA GLY A 114 5.05 2.47 -4.02
C GLY A 114 4.66 3.64 -3.11
N THR A 115 4.59 3.40 -1.79
CA THR A 115 4.32 4.44 -0.78
C THR A 115 5.42 5.50 -0.75
N HIS A 116 6.69 5.12 -0.84
CA HIS A 116 7.78 6.10 -0.94
C HIS A 116 7.68 6.93 -2.22
N CYS A 117 7.26 6.31 -3.32
CA CYS A 117 7.13 6.97 -4.62
C CYS A 117 6.08 8.07 -4.59
N ILE A 118 4.87 7.77 -4.09
CA ILE A 118 3.80 8.77 -4.03
C ILE A 118 4.09 9.85 -2.99
N VAL A 119 4.57 9.50 -1.80
CA VAL A 119 4.94 10.48 -0.75
C VAL A 119 6.03 11.43 -1.26
N GLY A 120 7.08 10.90 -1.87
CA GLY A 120 8.17 11.70 -2.43
C GLY A 120 7.70 12.60 -3.57
N SER A 121 6.82 12.11 -4.44
CA SER A 121 6.27 12.90 -5.56
C SER A 121 5.35 14.03 -5.06
N THR A 122 4.52 13.76 -4.04
CA THR A 122 3.66 14.75 -3.38
C THR A 122 4.48 15.87 -2.70
N ILE A 123 5.53 15.51 -1.98
CA ILE A 123 6.47 16.49 -1.40
C ILE A 123 7.14 17.29 -2.52
N GLY A 124 7.59 16.61 -3.58
CA GLY A 124 8.26 17.23 -4.71
C GLY A 124 7.44 18.34 -5.35
N PHE A 125 6.18 18.09 -5.69
CA PHE A 125 5.35 19.14 -6.28
C PHE A 125 5.06 20.25 -5.27
N SER A 126 4.80 19.92 -4.01
CA SER A 126 4.47 20.94 -3.00
C SER A 126 5.64 21.88 -2.75
N LEU A 127 6.87 21.37 -2.79
CA LEU A 127 8.08 22.19 -2.70
C LEU A 127 8.23 23.13 -3.91
N VAL A 128 7.81 22.71 -5.10
CA VAL A 128 7.83 23.55 -6.30
C VAL A 128 6.72 24.60 -6.27
N ALA A 129 5.51 24.22 -5.85
CA ALA A 129 4.34 25.09 -5.90
C ALA A 129 4.29 26.13 -4.76
N ILE A 130 4.52 25.71 -3.52
CA ILE A 130 4.34 26.53 -2.31
C ILE A 130 5.63 26.62 -1.46
N GLY A 131 6.69 25.90 -1.85
CA GLY A 131 7.93 25.84 -1.08
C GLY A 131 7.79 24.98 0.18
N THR A 132 8.72 25.15 1.11
CA THR A 132 8.80 24.34 2.35
C THR A 132 7.60 24.49 3.27
N LYS A 133 6.83 25.58 3.15
CA LYS A 133 5.62 25.83 3.93
C LYS A 133 4.44 24.94 3.52
N GLY A 134 4.45 24.43 2.28
CA GLY A 134 3.40 23.54 1.77
C GLY A 134 3.43 22.13 2.37
N VAL A 135 4.55 21.74 2.99
CA VAL A 135 4.77 20.38 3.50
C VAL A 135 4.52 20.31 5.01
N GLN A 136 3.75 19.30 5.45
CA GLN A 136 3.53 19.03 6.87
C GLN A 136 4.69 18.21 7.46
N TRP A 137 5.77 18.88 7.83
CA TRP A 137 7.01 18.25 8.30
C TRP A 137 6.83 17.30 9.49
N MET A 138 5.97 17.64 10.44
CA MET A 138 5.73 16.78 11.62
C MET A 138 5.03 15.48 11.26
N GLU A 139 4.07 15.52 10.33
CA GLU A 139 3.43 14.30 9.82
C GLU A 139 4.40 13.48 8.97
N LEU A 140 5.23 14.14 8.15
CA LEU A 140 6.28 13.46 7.40
C LEU A 140 7.26 12.71 8.31
N VAL A 141 7.66 13.30 9.44
CA VAL A 141 8.51 12.61 10.43
C VAL A 141 7.83 11.36 10.99
N LYS A 142 6.52 11.41 11.28
CA LYS A 142 5.76 10.22 11.72
C LYS A 142 5.71 9.14 10.64
N ILE A 143 5.49 9.53 9.39
CA ILE A 143 5.49 8.63 8.23
C ILE A 143 6.87 7.96 8.10
N VAL A 144 7.95 8.74 8.12
CA VAL A 144 9.32 8.22 8.03
C VAL A 144 9.63 7.29 9.21
N ALA A 145 9.25 7.65 10.43
CA ALA A 145 9.42 6.77 11.59
C ALA A 145 8.68 5.43 11.39
N SER A 146 7.47 5.46 10.82
CA SER A 146 6.70 4.24 10.53
C SER A 146 7.40 3.31 9.53
N TRP A 147 8.19 3.84 8.60
CA TRP A 147 8.94 3.05 7.60
C TRP A 147 10.06 2.22 8.24
N PHE A 148 10.61 2.66 9.36
CA PHE A 148 11.61 1.89 10.12
C PHE A 148 10.97 0.96 11.14
N ILE A 149 9.94 1.45 11.84
CA ILE A 149 9.26 0.69 12.89
C ILE A 149 8.54 -0.52 12.30
N SER A 150 7.87 -0.38 11.15
CA SER A 150 7.04 -1.45 10.58
C SER A 150 7.85 -2.69 10.18
N PRO A 151 8.98 -2.60 9.45
CA PRO A 151 9.84 -3.75 9.18
C PRO A 151 10.40 -4.40 10.45
N LEU A 152 10.82 -3.61 11.45
CA LEU A 152 11.35 -4.13 12.71
C LEU A 152 10.29 -4.95 13.48
N LEU A 153 9.08 -4.41 13.62
CA LEU A 153 7.98 -5.11 14.27
C LEU A 153 7.54 -6.35 13.48
N SER A 154 7.47 -6.26 12.15
CA SER A 154 7.12 -7.40 11.31
C SER A 154 8.15 -8.52 11.39
N GLY A 155 9.45 -8.18 11.41
CA GLY A 155 10.55 -9.14 11.58
C GLY A 155 10.53 -9.80 12.95
N PHE A 156 10.30 -9.03 14.01
CA PHE A 156 10.13 -9.56 15.36
C PHE A 156 8.94 -10.54 15.46
N MET A 157 7.77 -10.13 14.97
CA MET A 157 6.57 -10.98 14.98
C MET A 157 6.73 -12.24 14.13
N SER A 158 7.35 -12.13 12.95
CA SER A 158 7.66 -13.27 12.09
C SER A 158 8.60 -14.26 12.79
N GLY A 159 9.66 -13.76 13.43
CA GLY A 159 10.60 -14.57 14.20
C GLY A 159 9.94 -15.27 15.39
N LEU A 160 9.10 -14.55 16.14
CA LEU A 160 8.32 -15.12 17.25
C LEU A 160 7.39 -16.24 16.75
N LEU A 161 6.61 -15.98 15.70
CA LEU A 161 5.69 -16.95 15.11
C LEU A 161 6.44 -18.20 14.63
N PHE A 162 7.59 -18.02 13.96
CA PHE A 162 8.42 -19.13 13.51
C PHE A 162 8.94 -19.98 14.67
N VAL A 163 9.40 -19.37 15.77
CA VAL A 163 9.86 -20.09 16.96
C VAL A 163 8.71 -20.91 17.59
N LEU A 164 7.51 -20.34 17.67
CA LEU A 164 6.32 -21.04 18.17
C LEU A 164 5.98 -22.24 17.28
N ILE A 165 5.90 -22.05 15.96
CA ILE A 165 5.67 -23.14 14.99
C ILE A 165 6.75 -24.23 15.15
N ARG A 166 8.01 -23.83 15.29
CA ARG A 166 9.12 -24.78 15.45
C ARG A 166 8.98 -25.63 16.71
N ILE A 167 8.62 -25.04 17.85
CA ILE A 167 8.53 -25.73 19.14
C ILE A 167 7.27 -26.60 19.20
N PHE A 168 6.13 -26.08 18.79
CA PHE A 168 4.83 -26.74 18.99
C PHE A 168 4.43 -27.67 17.85
N ILE A 169 4.98 -27.48 16.64
CA ILE A 169 4.63 -28.26 15.45
C ILE A 169 5.84 -29.06 14.96
N LEU A 170 6.91 -28.38 14.51
CA LEU A 170 7.97 -29.03 13.73
C LEU A 170 8.89 -29.95 14.55
N LYS A 171 9.05 -29.70 15.86
CA LYS A 171 9.90 -30.52 16.76
C LYS A 171 9.15 -31.69 17.42
N LYS A 172 7.87 -31.89 17.11
CA LYS A 172 7.09 -33.02 17.66
C LYS A 172 7.41 -34.30 16.90
N GLU A 173 7.24 -35.44 17.55
CA GLU A 173 7.50 -36.78 16.97
C GLU A 173 6.72 -36.99 15.68
N ASP A 174 5.45 -36.56 15.65
CA ASP A 174 4.64 -36.48 14.43
C ASP A 174 4.16 -35.03 14.19
N PRO A 175 4.81 -34.30 13.27
CA PRO A 175 4.51 -32.90 13.03
C PRO A 175 3.24 -32.69 12.19
N VAL A 176 2.80 -33.67 11.40
CA VAL A 176 1.71 -33.48 10.42
C VAL A 176 0.35 -33.30 11.11
N PRO A 177 -0.11 -34.18 12.03
CA PRO A 177 -1.37 -33.98 12.73
C PRO A 177 -1.38 -32.73 13.60
N ASN A 178 -0.24 -32.37 14.18
CA ASN A 178 -0.11 -31.15 15.00
C ASN A 178 -0.22 -29.90 14.14
N GLY A 179 0.36 -29.90 12.94
CA GLY A 179 0.19 -28.83 11.97
C GLY A 179 -1.27 -28.64 11.56
N LEU A 180 -1.95 -29.74 11.21
CA LEU A 180 -3.37 -29.71 10.84
C LEU A 180 -4.28 -29.19 11.97
N ARG A 181 -3.98 -29.54 13.23
CA ARG A 181 -4.71 -29.02 14.40
C ARG A 181 -4.44 -27.54 14.68
N ALA A 182 -3.29 -27.02 14.26
CA ALA A 182 -2.94 -25.60 14.43
C ALA A 182 -3.56 -24.71 13.34
N LEU A 183 -3.85 -25.24 12.15
CA LEU A 183 -4.43 -24.47 11.03
C LEU A 183 -5.71 -23.69 11.39
N PRO A 184 -6.72 -24.27 12.07
CA PRO A 184 -7.91 -23.53 12.47
C PRO A 184 -7.59 -22.31 13.34
N VAL A 185 -6.58 -22.39 14.20
CA VAL A 185 -6.16 -21.28 15.06
C VAL A 185 -5.54 -20.16 14.23
N PHE A 186 -4.66 -20.50 13.28
CA PHE A 186 -4.08 -19.50 12.38
C PHE A 186 -5.15 -18.81 11.53
N TYR A 187 -6.06 -19.59 10.92
CA TYR A 187 -7.14 -19.02 10.13
C TYR A 187 -8.09 -18.16 10.97
N ALA A 188 -8.47 -18.62 12.16
CA ALA A 188 -9.31 -17.84 13.06
C ALA A 188 -8.65 -16.53 13.47
N ALA A 189 -7.35 -16.54 13.79
CA ALA A 189 -6.61 -15.33 14.12
C ALA A 189 -6.52 -14.35 12.94
N THR A 190 -6.20 -14.84 11.73
CA THR A 190 -6.14 -14.01 10.52
C THR A 190 -7.50 -13.40 10.18
N ILE A 191 -8.58 -14.20 10.23
CA ILE A 191 -9.94 -13.72 9.98
C ILE A 191 -10.32 -12.69 11.05
N ALA A 192 -10.07 -12.96 12.33
CA ALA A 192 -10.39 -12.04 13.41
C ALA A 192 -9.68 -10.70 13.26
N ILE A 193 -8.38 -10.70 12.94
CA ILE A 193 -7.61 -9.48 12.70
C ILE A 193 -8.20 -8.71 11.52
N ASN A 194 -8.44 -9.37 10.37
CA ASN A 194 -8.98 -8.70 9.19
C ASN A 194 -10.37 -8.11 9.45
N VAL A 195 -11.28 -8.89 10.05
CA VAL A 195 -12.63 -8.42 10.39
C VAL A 195 -12.57 -7.27 11.38
N PHE A 196 -11.75 -7.36 12.43
CA PHE A 196 -11.56 -6.27 13.38
C PHE A 196 -11.02 -5.01 12.69
N SER A 197 -9.99 -5.12 11.86
CA SER A 197 -9.43 -3.99 11.12
C SER A 197 -10.46 -3.33 10.21
N ILE A 198 -11.29 -4.12 9.52
CA ILE A 198 -12.37 -3.61 8.65
C ILE A 198 -13.44 -2.91 9.50
N MET A 199 -13.86 -3.51 10.61
CA MET A 199 -14.90 -2.93 11.47
C MET A 199 -14.44 -1.67 12.21
N TYR A 200 -13.18 -1.63 12.64
CA TYR A 200 -12.65 -0.54 13.46
C TYR A 200 -12.10 0.63 12.62
N THR A 201 -11.49 0.30 11.48
CA THR A 201 -10.68 1.23 10.68
C THR A 201 -11.00 1.20 9.19
N GLY A 202 -11.84 0.26 8.75
CA GLY A 202 -12.32 0.22 7.39
C GLY A 202 -13.16 1.44 7.06
N ALA A 203 -13.45 1.58 5.77
CA ALA A 203 -14.16 2.74 5.26
C ALA A 203 -15.48 2.99 6.01
N PRO A 204 -15.80 4.24 6.40
CA PRO A 204 -17.19 4.62 6.61
C PRO A 204 -18.00 4.54 5.31
#